data_AF-A0ABD5J915-F1
#
_entry.id   AF-A0ABD5J915-F1
#
_cell.length_a   1.000
_cell.length_b   1.000
_cell.length_c   1.000
_cell.angle_alpha   90.00
_cell.angle_beta   90.00
_cell.angle_gamma   90.00
#
_symmetry.space_group_name_H-M   'P 1'
#
loop_
_entity.id
_entity.type
_entity.pdbx_description
1 polymer ?
#
loop_
_entity_poly.entity_id
_entity_poly.type
_entity_poly.pdbx_seq_one_letter_code
_entity_poly.pdbx_strand_id
1 'polypeptide(L)'
;MGQHLATRVEVQRDQRQRAEAERSERKEAILGFLGAAQRVELILDRRKLGLAAPEDPEDEKLHDLWLAKKAVELVCSHEAAQAAHDYTDALHVCMRNTVVTGQSTSKRERRYAFMEAARDGLESGRPRIRR
;
A
#
# COMPACT_ATOMS: atom_id res chain seq x y z
N MET A 1 -5.53 14.93 45.12
CA MET A 1 -6.02 15.60 43.89
C MET A 1 -4.99 15.62 42.75
N GLY A 2 -3.69 15.81 43.00
CA GLY A 2 -2.67 15.85 41.92
C GLY A 2 -2.31 14.51 41.25
N GLN A 3 -2.39 13.38 41.97
CA GLN A 3 -2.02 12.06 41.43
C GLN A 3 -2.96 11.56 40.32
N HIS A 4 -4.28 11.78 40.44
CA HIS A 4 -5.23 11.34 39.41
C HIS A 4 -5.14 12.12 38.08
N LEU A 5 -4.64 13.36 38.11
CA LEU A 5 -4.42 14.17 36.91
C LEU A 5 -3.15 13.74 36.17
N ALA A 6 -2.08 13.42 36.92
CA ALA A 6 -0.83 12.90 36.36
C ALA A 6 -1.05 11.58 35.60
N THR A 7 -1.76 10.62 36.20
CA THR A 7 -2.06 9.32 35.57
C THR A 7 -2.89 9.47 34.29
N ARG A 8 -3.84 10.41 34.25
CA ARG A 8 -4.67 10.64 33.04
C ARG A 8 -3.85 11.21 31.87
N VAL A 9 -2.92 12.12 32.15
CA VAL A 9 -2.04 12.70 31.13
C VAL A 9 -1.07 11.65 30.58
N GLU A 10 -0.55 10.77 31.44
CA GLU A 10 0.31 9.65 31.03
C GLU A 10 -0.44 8.67 30.12
N VAL A 11 -1.64 8.25 30.51
CA VAL A 11 -2.47 7.35 29.67
C VAL A 11 -2.80 7.97 28.31
N GLN A 12 -3.11 9.28 28.25
CA GLN A 12 -3.36 9.97 26.99
C GLN A 12 -2.11 10.06 26.10
N ARG A 13 -0.94 10.28 26.71
CA ARG A 13 0.34 10.31 25.98
C ARG A 13 0.67 8.93 25.41
N ASP A 14 0.52 7.87 26.20
CA ASP A 14 0.76 6.49 25.77
C ASP A 14 -0.18 6.09 24.62
N GLN A 15 -1.47 6.41 24.73
CA GLN A 15 -2.44 6.16 23.66
C GLN A 15 -2.07 6.88 22.36
N ARG A 16 -1.63 8.13 22.46
CA ARG A 16 -1.18 8.92 21.31
C ARG A 16 0.08 8.32 20.68
N GLN A 17 1.06 7.93 21.49
CA GLN A 17 2.29 7.31 20.98
C GLN A 17 2.00 5.98 20.25
N ARG A 18 1.11 5.14 20.80
CA ARG A 18 0.68 3.89 20.14
C ARG A 18 -0.01 4.18 18.80
N ALA A 19 -0.93 5.13 18.77
CA ALA A 19 -1.62 5.51 17.53
C ALA A 19 -0.64 6.08 16.48
N GLU A 20 0.36 6.86 16.89
CA GLU A 20 1.40 7.37 16.00
C GLU A 20 2.30 6.24 15.48
N ALA A 21 2.66 5.26 16.31
CA ALA A 21 3.43 4.09 15.93
C ALA A 21 2.68 3.19 14.93
N GLU A 22 1.42 2.83 15.23
CA GLU A 22 0.57 2.06 14.31
C GLU A 22 0.41 2.77 12.96
N ARG A 23 0.24 4.10 12.98
CA ARG A 23 0.16 4.89 11.74
C ARG A 23 1.47 4.86 10.96
N SER A 24 2.61 4.92 11.64
CA SER A 24 3.92 4.84 11.01
C SER A 24 4.12 3.48 10.34
N GLU A 25 3.79 2.40 11.03
CA GLU A 25 3.85 1.03 10.52
C GLU A 25 2.99 0.85 9.26
N ARG A 26 1.73 1.34 9.30
CA ARG A 26 0.85 1.36 8.11
C ARG A 26 1.47 2.11 6.95
N LYS A 27 2.03 3.30 7.21
CA LYS A 27 2.65 4.13 6.18
C LYS A 27 3.85 3.42 5.54
N GLU A 28 4.68 2.75 6.35
CA GLU A 28 5.83 1.99 5.86
C GLU A 28 5.40 0.83 4.97
N ALA A 29 4.41 0.03 5.40
CA ALA A 29 3.87 -1.06 4.59
C ALA A 29 3.29 -0.56 3.25
N ILE A 30 2.52 0.54 3.27
CA ILE A 30 1.96 1.16 2.06
C ILE A 30 3.07 1.63 1.12
N LEU A 31 4.12 2.29 1.63
CA LEU A 31 5.24 2.75 0.81
C LEU A 31 6.03 1.59 0.22
N GLY A 32 6.29 0.54 0.99
CA GLY A 32 6.95 -0.68 0.52
C GLY A 32 6.17 -1.34 -0.62
N PHE A 33 4.85 -1.46 -0.46
CA PHE A 33 3.97 -1.99 -1.51
C PHE A 33 3.95 -1.13 -2.77
N LEU A 34 3.82 0.20 -2.64
CA LEU A 34 3.85 1.11 -3.79
C LEU A 34 5.20 1.04 -4.53
N GLY A 35 6.30 0.93 -3.80
CA GLY A 35 7.63 0.75 -4.39
C GLY A 35 7.74 -0.55 -5.18
N ALA A 36 7.24 -1.66 -4.65
CA ALA A 36 7.23 -2.94 -5.36
C ALA A 36 6.32 -2.90 -6.60
N ALA A 37 5.12 -2.33 -6.47
CA ALA A 37 4.19 -2.16 -7.58
C ALA A 37 4.80 -1.31 -8.70
N GLN A 38 5.45 -0.20 -8.36
CA GLN A 38 6.11 0.67 -9.34
C GLN A 38 7.22 -0.04 -10.12
N ARG A 39 8.00 -0.93 -9.47
CA ARG A 39 9.02 -1.72 -10.17
C ARG A 39 8.39 -2.63 -11.24
N VAL A 40 7.26 -3.26 -10.91
CA VAL A 40 6.50 -4.07 -11.87
C VAL A 40 5.92 -3.21 -12.99
N GLU A 41 5.34 -2.05 -12.67
CA GLU A 41 4.82 -1.13 -13.68
C GLU A 41 5.89 -0.65 -14.66
N LEU A 42 7.11 -0.39 -14.19
CA LEU A 42 8.23 0.02 -15.03
C LEU A 42 8.59 -1.06 -16.06
N ILE A 43 8.56 -2.34 -15.68
CA ILE A 43 8.76 -3.47 -16.60
C ILE A 43 7.69 -3.45 -17.69
N LEU A 44 6.42 -3.32 -17.29
CA LEU A 44 5.28 -3.28 -18.21
C LEU A 44 5.37 -2.09 -19.18
N ASP A 45 5.78 -0.92 -18.69
CA ASP A 45 5.94 0.28 -19.51
C ASP A 45 7.10 0.13 -20.51
N ARG A 46 8.24 -0.44 -20.09
CA ARG A 46 9.36 -0.76 -21.01
C ARG A 46 8.94 -1.72 -22.10
N ARG A 47 8.22 -2.80 -21.73
CA ARG A 47 7.67 -3.78 -22.67
C ARG A 47 6.76 -3.11 -23.69
N LYS A 48 5.87 -2.22 -23.25
CA LYS A 48 4.97 -1.46 -24.13
C LYS A 48 5.72 -0.56 -25.12
N LEU A 49 6.88 -0.04 -24.73
CA LEU A 49 7.76 0.78 -25.57
C LEU A 49 8.72 -0.05 -26.43
N GLY A 50 8.67 -1.38 -26.37
CA GLY A 50 9.61 -2.26 -27.09
C GLY A 50 11.06 -2.16 -26.59
N LEU A 51 11.26 -1.64 -25.38
CA LEU A 51 12.59 -1.52 -24.77
C LEU A 51 13.03 -2.86 -24.18
N ALA A 52 14.34 -3.05 -24.09
CA ALA A 52 14.92 -4.24 -23.47
C ALA A 52 14.41 -4.43 -22.04
N ALA A 53 14.18 -5.70 -21.67
CA ALA A 53 13.87 -6.08 -20.30
C ALA A 53 14.98 -5.61 -19.34
N PRO A 54 14.65 -5.30 -18.07
CA PRO A 54 15.68 -5.05 -17.07
C PRO A 54 16.57 -6.28 -16.86
N GLU A 55 17.76 -6.06 -16.30
CA GLU A 55 18.71 -7.13 -15.97
C GLU A 55 18.18 -8.07 -14.88
N ASP A 56 17.37 -7.54 -13.95
CA ASP A 56 16.76 -8.31 -12.87
C ASP A 56 15.62 -9.23 -13.37
N PRO A 57 15.46 -10.44 -12.81
CA PRO A 57 14.38 -11.36 -13.18
C PRO A 57 12.99 -10.78 -12.88
N GLU A 58 12.08 -10.88 -13.85
CA GLU A 58 10.69 -10.46 -13.70
C GLU A 58 9.96 -11.18 -12.54
N ASP A 59 10.28 -12.46 -12.33
CA ASP A 59 9.68 -13.28 -11.28
C ASP A 59 10.07 -12.80 -9.87
N GLU A 60 11.28 -12.27 -9.68
CA GLU A 60 11.70 -11.69 -8.40
C GLU A 60 10.89 -10.42 -8.09
N LYS A 61 10.62 -9.58 -9.08
CA LYS A 61 9.81 -8.37 -8.88
C LYS A 61 8.35 -8.70 -8.57
N LEU A 62 7.82 -9.77 -9.14
CA LEU A 62 6.51 -10.29 -8.76
C LEU A 62 6.53 -10.82 -7.32
N HIS A 63 7.56 -11.58 -6.93
CA HIS A 63 7.69 -12.07 -5.57
C HIS A 63 7.74 -10.94 -4.53
N ASP A 64 8.56 -9.91 -4.79
CA ASP A 64 8.62 -8.68 -3.99
C ASP A 64 7.25 -8.03 -3.82
N LEU A 65 6.48 -7.94 -4.91
CA LEU A 65 5.14 -7.36 -4.91
C LEU A 65 4.18 -8.19 -4.05
N TRP A 66 4.22 -9.51 -4.17
CA TRP A 66 3.41 -10.41 -3.33
C TRP A 66 3.77 -10.29 -1.85
N LEU A 67 5.06 -10.24 -1.52
CA LEU A 67 5.53 -10.07 -0.15
C LEU A 67 5.07 -8.72 0.43
N ALA A 68 5.24 -7.63 -0.32
CA ALA A 68 4.82 -6.31 0.12
C ALA A 68 3.29 -6.21 0.29
N LYS A 69 2.51 -6.93 -0.53
CA LYS A 69 1.06 -7.06 -0.33
C LYS A 69 0.74 -7.69 1.03
N LYS A 70 1.49 -8.71 1.45
CA LYS A 70 1.29 -9.36 2.77
C LYS A 70 1.55 -8.40 3.92
N ALA A 71 2.52 -7.49 3.80
CA ALA A 71 2.71 -6.44 4.80
C ALA A 71 1.46 -5.56 4.93
N VAL A 72 0.85 -5.14 3.82
CA VAL A 72 -0.41 -4.36 3.84
C VAL A 72 -1.56 -5.15 4.46
N GLU A 73 -1.71 -6.44 4.11
CA GLU A 73 -2.76 -7.31 4.70
C GLU A 73 -2.65 -7.44 6.23
N LEU A 74 -1.43 -7.34 6.78
CA LEU A 74 -1.20 -7.49 8.22
C LEU A 74 -1.52 -6.23 9.04
N VAL A 75 -1.22 -5.05 8.49
CA VAL A 75 -1.21 -3.81 9.30
C VAL A 75 -2.29 -2.80 8.90
N CYS A 76 -2.85 -2.93 7.70
CA CYS A 76 -3.87 -2.01 7.18
C CYS A 76 -5.30 -2.54 7.38
N SER A 77 -6.29 -1.71 7.06
CA SER A 77 -7.69 -2.13 7.09
C SER A 77 -8.00 -3.17 6.02
N HIS A 78 -9.13 -3.87 6.17
CA HIS A 78 -9.58 -4.86 5.21
C HIS A 78 -9.77 -4.26 3.81
N GLU A 79 -10.26 -3.03 3.70
CA GLU A 79 -10.48 -2.34 2.43
C GLU A 79 -9.15 -2.06 1.71
N ALA A 80 -8.13 -1.59 2.43
CA ALA A 80 -6.81 -1.35 1.88
C ALA A 80 -6.12 -2.67 1.48
N ALA A 81 -6.29 -3.73 2.28
CA ALA A 81 -5.79 -5.07 1.98
C ALA A 81 -6.44 -5.65 0.70
N GLN A 82 -7.75 -5.54 0.57
CA GLN A 82 -8.47 -6.00 -0.61
C GLN A 82 -8.08 -5.20 -1.86
N ALA A 83 -7.98 -3.88 -1.75
CA ALA A 83 -7.55 -3.04 -2.88
C ALA A 83 -6.10 -3.33 -3.30
N ALA A 84 -5.21 -3.64 -2.34
CA ALA A 84 -3.85 -4.08 -2.64
C ALA A 84 -3.84 -5.43 -3.38
N HIS A 85 -4.67 -6.38 -2.94
CA HIS A 85 -4.81 -7.67 -3.62
C HIS A 85 -5.30 -7.52 -5.05
N ASP A 86 -6.38 -6.78 -5.28
CA ASP A 86 -6.93 -6.55 -6.61
C ASP A 86 -5.91 -5.88 -7.54
N TYR A 87 -5.10 -4.98 -6.99
CA TYR A 87 -4.04 -4.31 -7.74
C TYR A 87 -2.87 -5.25 -8.07
N THR A 88 -2.42 -6.06 -7.10
CA THR A 88 -1.40 -7.10 -7.33
C THR A 88 -1.85 -8.08 -8.41
N ASP A 89 -3.11 -8.53 -8.37
CA ASP A 89 -3.66 -9.46 -9.36
C ASP A 89 -3.70 -8.85 -10.75
N ALA A 90 -4.14 -7.59 -10.87
CA ALA A 90 -4.11 -6.87 -12.14
C ALA A 90 -2.68 -6.77 -12.70
N LEU A 91 -1.68 -6.46 -11.87
CA LEU A 91 -0.28 -6.42 -12.26
C LEU A 91 0.26 -7.80 -12.66
N HIS A 92 -0.09 -8.85 -11.92
CA HIS A 92 0.30 -10.23 -12.24
C HIS A 92 -0.25 -10.67 -13.60
N VAL A 93 -1.53 -10.39 -13.86
CA VAL A 93 -2.18 -10.66 -15.15
C VAL A 93 -1.49 -9.89 -16.29
N CYS A 94 -1.10 -8.63 -16.07
CA CYS A 94 -0.34 -7.85 -17.06
C CYS A 94 1.06 -8.41 -17.32
N MET A 95 1.73 -8.90 -16.27
CA MET A 95 3.07 -9.46 -16.38
C MET A 95 3.08 -10.76 -17.18
N ARG A 96 2.06 -11.61 -16.99
CA ARG A 96 1.95 -12.92 -17.66
C ARG A 96 1.39 -12.84 -19.07
N ASN A 97 0.59 -11.84 -19.39
CA ASN A 97 -0.01 -11.70 -20.72
C ASN A 97 0.78 -10.72 -21.59
N THR A 98 1.27 -11.18 -22.74
CA THR A 98 2.02 -10.36 -23.70
C THR A 98 1.12 -9.58 -24.66
N VAL A 99 -0.15 -9.96 -24.83
CA VAL A 99 -1.04 -9.43 -25.88
C VAL A 99 -2.48 -9.31 -25.36
N VAL A 100 -2.82 -8.28 -24.58
CA VAL A 100 -4.22 -7.90 -24.39
C VAL A 100 -4.36 -6.37 -24.32
N THR A 101 -4.89 -5.80 -25.40
CA THR A 101 -5.39 -4.42 -25.46
C THR A 101 -6.50 -4.23 -24.43
N GLY A 102 -6.31 -3.33 -23.46
CA GLY A 102 -7.30 -3.00 -22.42
C GLY A 102 -6.85 -3.24 -20.97
N GLN A 103 -5.74 -3.93 -20.73
CA GLN A 103 -5.25 -4.16 -19.35
C GLN A 103 -4.71 -2.88 -18.66
N SER A 104 -4.30 -1.86 -19.44
CA SER A 104 -3.74 -0.63 -18.89
C SER A 104 -4.76 0.24 -18.13
N THR A 105 -6.03 0.22 -18.53
CA THR A 105 -7.10 0.96 -17.84
C THR A 105 -7.44 0.28 -16.51
N SER A 106 -7.61 -1.05 -16.53
CA SER A 106 -7.84 -1.86 -15.33
C SER A 106 -6.75 -1.66 -14.27
N LYS A 107 -5.46 -1.73 -14.66
CA LYS A 107 -4.33 -1.46 -13.75
C LYS A 107 -4.43 -0.08 -13.08
N ARG A 108 -4.72 0.97 -13.86
CA ARG A 108 -4.81 2.35 -13.37
C ARG A 108 -5.96 2.55 -12.39
N GLU A 109 -7.11 1.95 -12.68
CA GLU A 109 -8.29 1.97 -11.80
C GLU A 109 -8.00 1.27 -10.47
N ARG A 110 -7.37 0.09 -10.50
CA ARG A 110 -6.98 -0.63 -9.27
C ARG A 110 -5.94 0.14 -8.45
N ARG A 111 -4.96 0.79 -9.10
CA ARG A 111 -4.02 1.68 -8.43
C ARG A 111 -4.74 2.84 -7.73
N TYR A 112 -5.72 3.46 -8.39
CA TYR A 112 -6.50 4.54 -7.81
C TYR A 112 -7.29 4.07 -6.60
N ALA A 113 -8.01 2.95 -6.71
CA ALA A 113 -8.77 2.36 -5.61
C ALA A 113 -7.88 2.05 -4.39
N PHE A 114 -6.68 1.51 -4.60
CA PHE A 114 -5.71 1.30 -3.52
C PHE A 114 -5.27 2.61 -2.86
N MET A 115 -4.98 3.64 -3.66
CA MET A 115 -4.56 4.95 -3.12
C MET A 115 -5.64 5.60 -2.25
N GLU A 116 -6.92 5.48 -2.63
CA GLU A 116 -8.04 6.00 -1.83
C GLU A 116 -8.18 5.23 -0.52
N ALA A 117 -8.22 3.90 -0.57
CA ALA A 117 -8.32 3.06 0.63
C ALA A 117 -7.13 3.28 1.59
N ALA A 118 -5.92 3.47 1.04
CA ALA A 118 -4.73 3.77 1.82
C ALA A 118 -4.79 5.16 2.49
N ARG A 119 -5.36 6.18 1.82
CA ARG A 119 -5.59 7.52 2.40
C ARG A 119 -6.56 7.43 3.57
N ASP A 120 -7.71 6.82 3.37
CA ASP A 120 -8.74 6.65 4.40
C ASP A 120 -8.18 5.91 5.62
N GLY A 121 -7.40 4.85 5.38
CA GLY A 121 -6.72 4.08 6.43
C GLY A 121 -5.72 4.90 7.26
N LEU A 122 -5.07 5.89 6.67
CA LEU A 122 -4.12 6.78 7.36
C LEU A 122 -4.79 7.99 8.04
N GLU A 123 -5.99 8.38 7.60
CA GLU A 123 -6.76 9.50 8.16
C GLU A 123 -7.63 9.11 9.36
N SER A 124 -8.06 7.85 9.43
CA SER A 124 -8.90 7.32 10.52
C SER A 124 -8.33 7.49 11.95
N GLY A 125 -7.02 7.73 12.08
CA GLY A 125 -6.34 8.01 13.36
C GLY A 125 -6.18 9.48 13.73
N ARG A 126 -6.62 10.44 12.90
CA ARG A 126 -6.59 11.86 13.26
C ARG A 126 -7.81 12.22 14.11
N PRO A 127 -7.64 12.87 15.28
CA PRO A 127 -8.76 13.53 15.91
C PRO A 127 -9.31 14.56 14.91
N ARG A 128 -10.55 14.37 14.46
CA ARG A 128 -11.26 15.37 13.68
C ARG A 128 -11.29 16.64 14.52
N ILE A 129 -10.53 17.65 14.11
CA ILE A 129 -10.69 19.00 14.63
C ILE A 129 -12.08 19.43 14.18
N ARG A 130 -13.08 19.27 15.06
CA ARG A 130 -14.41 19.85 14.85
C ARG A 130 -14.18 21.36 14.72
N ARG A 131 -14.45 21.91 13.53
CA ARG A 131 -14.62 23.34 13.33
C ARG A 131 -15.98 23.76 13.89
#